data_AF-A0A382Y0C9-F1
#
_entry.id   AF-A0A382Y0C9-F1
#
_cell.length_a   1.000
_cell.length_b   1.000
_cell.length_c   1.000
_cell.angle_alpha   90.00
_cell.angle_beta   90.00
_cell.angle_gamma   90.00
#
_symmetry.space_group_name_H-M   'P 1'
#
loop_
_entity.id
_entity.type
_entity.pdbx_description
1 polymer ?
#
loop_
_entity_poly.entity_id
_entity_poly.type
_entity_poly.pdbx_seq_one_letter_code
_entity_poly.pdbx_strand_id
1 'polypeptide(L)'
;EALEGHDYATLMAGKWHLGNNARDRWPLQRGFEKYFGCISGATRFFHPISPRDMTFGNEQLADPKSTTDEAFYTTDAFTDYAIRFLEEEQAAKKKRPAFLYLAYTAPHWPLQAFEDDVAKYRGKYKIGWDKLRQQRLKRQIASGLISADWPLSPRTPGIPDWDSLSEKKQDEMDLKMSVYAAMIDRVDQNIGKLVAHLKESKTFDNTLIFFLADNGGCQEGGMLGRGNFYDVEKRNQEHSNSYGEAWANASNTPFRLYKHFVHEGGA
;
A
#
# COMPACT_ATOMS: atom_id res chain seq x y z
N GLU A 1 -23.58 2.92 0.20
CA GLU A 1 -24.94 2.74 -0.37
C GLU A 1 -25.78 1.75 0.45
N ALA A 2 -25.55 0.43 0.39
CA ALA A 2 -26.41 -0.52 1.12
C ALA A 2 -26.44 -0.29 2.65
N LEU A 3 -25.28 -0.05 3.28
CA LEU A 3 -25.18 0.16 4.73
C LEU A 3 -25.69 1.54 5.20
N GLU A 4 -25.65 2.54 4.32
CA GLU A 4 -26.11 3.91 4.62
C GLU A 4 -27.61 3.93 4.96
N GLY A 5 -28.41 3.10 4.27
CA GLY A 5 -29.83 2.91 4.56
C GLY A 5 -30.14 2.10 5.83
N HIS A 6 -29.11 1.64 6.55
CA HIS A 6 -29.24 0.79 7.74
C HIS A 6 -28.50 1.36 8.96
N ASP A 7 -28.41 2.69 9.05
CA ASP A 7 -27.87 3.45 10.19
C ASP A 7 -26.38 3.21 10.47
N TYR A 8 -25.59 2.79 9.48
CA TYR A 8 -24.13 2.79 9.63
C TYR A 8 -23.55 4.19 9.31
N ALA A 9 -22.63 4.66 10.14
CA ALA A 9 -21.72 5.73 9.72
C ALA A 9 -20.77 5.18 8.66
N THR A 10 -20.83 5.69 7.43
CA THR A 10 -19.97 5.24 6.32
C THR A 10 -18.78 6.18 6.15
N LEU A 11 -17.60 5.71 6.49
CA LEU A 11 -16.37 6.50 6.56
C LEU A 11 -15.34 5.94 5.58
N MET A 12 -14.65 6.81 4.84
CA MET A 12 -13.58 6.38 3.95
C MET A 12 -12.33 7.23 4.11
N ALA A 13 -11.18 6.58 4.21
CA ALA A 13 -9.89 7.24 4.03
C ALA A 13 -9.01 6.46 3.05
N GLY A 14 -8.43 7.14 2.06
CA GLY A 14 -7.50 6.55 1.11
C GLY A 14 -7.92 6.62 -0.36
N LYS A 15 -7.44 5.66 -1.15
CA LYS A 15 -7.60 5.60 -2.61
C LYS A 15 -9.04 5.26 -3.01
N TRP A 16 -9.62 6.07 -3.88
CA TRP A 16 -10.92 5.78 -4.50
C TRP A 16 -10.80 4.94 -5.77
N HIS A 17 -10.24 5.50 -6.85
CA HIS A 17 -10.00 4.81 -8.13
C HIS A 17 -11.25 4.26 -8.87
N LEU A 18 -12.47 4.67 -8.51
CA LEU A 18 -13.72 4.16 -9.10
C LEU A 18 -14.51 5.21 -9.91
N GLY A 19 -13.90 6.34 -10.26
CA GLY A 19 -14.54 7.36 -11.10
C GLY A 19 -13.93 8.75 -10.91
N ASN A 20 -12.72 8.97 -11.43
CA ASN A 20 -12.05 10.27 -11.36
C ASN A 20 -12.54 11.28 -12.42
N ASN A 21 -13.29 10.83 -13.41
CA ASN A 21 -13.72 11.61 -14.57
C ASN A 21 -15.02 12.39 -14.33
N ALA A 22 -15.77 12.08 -13.27
CA ALA A 22 -17.03 12.75 -12.96
C ALA A 22 -17.31 12.73 -11.44
N ARG A 23 -17.72 13.88 -10.88
CA ARG A 23 -17.93 14.06 -9.44
C ARG A 23 -19.12 13.26 -8.88
N ASP A 24 -20.10 12.94 -9.71
CA ASP A 24 -21.23 12.05 -9.36
C ASP A 24 -20.79 10.62 -9.00
N ARG A 25 -19.52 10.27 -9.28
CA ARG A 25 -18.93 8.97 -8.94
C ARG A 25 -17.99 9.04 -7.74
N TRP A 26 -17.88 10.16 -7.04
CA TRP A 26 -16.99 10.32 -5.90
C TRP A 26 -17.57 9.67 -4.63
N PRO A 27 -16.74 9.41 -3.59
CA PRO A 27 -17.18 8.67 -2.40
C PRO A 27 -18.44 9.23 -1.74
N LEU A 28 -18.56 10.56 -1.62
CA LEU A 28 -19.74 11.22 -1.03
C LEU A 28 -21.01 11.05 -1.85
N GLN A 29 -20.90 10.78 -3.15
CA GLN A 29 -22.02 10.49 -4.03
C GLN A 29 -22.32 8.99 -4.10
N ARG A 30 -21.43 8.15 -3.56
CA ARG A 30 -21.53 6.68 -3.55
C ARG A 30 -21.65 6.12 -2.13
N GLY A 31 -22.28 6.89 -1.26
CA GLY A 31 -22.77 6.50 0.06
C GLY A 31 -21.74 6.45 1.18
N PHE A 32 -20.65 7.21 1.08
CA PHE A 32 -19.79 7.57 2.21
C PHE A 32 -20.19 8.95 2.76
N GLU A 33 -20.41 9.07 4.05
CA GLU A 33 -20.68 10.36 4.71
C GLU A 33 -19.43 11.22 4.85
N LYS A 34 -18.27 10.59 5.04
CA LYS A 34 -16.96 11.27 5.18
C LYS A 34 -15.91 10.64 4.29
N TYR A 35 -15.06 11.49 3.71
CA TYR A 35 -13.99 11.06 2.84
C TYR A 35 -12.73 11.92 3.00
N PHE A 36 -11.58 11.27 3.04
CA PHE A 36 -10.28 11.88 2.82
C PHE A 36 -9.41 10.97 1.96
N GLY A 37 -8.83 11.44 0.87
CA GLY A 37 -7.83 10.66 0.15
C GLY A 37 -7.64 11.03 -1.31
N CYS A 38 -7.16 10.09 -2.13
CA CYS A 38 -6.89 10.33 -3.54
C CYS A 38 -8.01 9.77 -4.43
N ILE A 39 -8.59 10.63 -5.28
CA ILE A 39 -9.61 10.18 -6.24
C ILE A 39 -9.00 9.31 -7.35
N SER A 40 -7.74 9.60 -7.71
CA SER A 40 -6.97 8.88 -8.73
C SER A 40 -6.49 7.50 -8.26
N GLY A 41 -5.97 6.68 -9.19
CA GLY A 41 -5.49 5.32 -8.89
C GLY A 41 -4.11 5.22 -8.25
N ALA A 42 -3.38 6.33 -8.18
CA ALA A 42 -2.10 6.43 -7.47
C ALA A 42 -1.83 7.91 -7.16
N THR A 43 -0.89 8.17 -6.25
CA THR A 43 -0.44 9.50 -5.85
C THR A 43 1.02 9.44 -5.37
N ARG A 44 1.67 10.58 -5.19
CA ARG A 44 2.99 10.67 -4.54
C ARG A 44 2.79 10.66 -3.03
N PHE A 45 3.63 9.95 -2.31
CA PHE A 45 3.42 9.71 -0.89
C PHE A 45 3.75 10.94 -0.04
N PHE A 46 4.85 11.63 -0.37
CA PHE A 46 5.27 12.85 0.34
C PHE A 46 4.68 14.14 -0.22
N HIS A 47 4.41 14.18 -1.53
CA HIS A 47 4.02 15.39 -2.26
C HIS A 47 2.86 15.12 -3.22
N PRO A 48 1.66 14.77 -2.72
CA PRO A 48 0.50 14.50 -3.54
C PRO A 48 -0.03 15.78 -4.20
N ILE A 49 0.53 16.12 -5.36
CA ILE A 49 0.14 17.29 -6.15
C ILE A 49 -0.69 16.91 -7.38
N SER A 50 -1.32 17.90 -8.01
CA SER A 50 -2.09 17.74 -9.25
C SER A 50 -1.29 16.99 -10.33
N PRO A 51 -1.91 16.07 -11.09
CA PRO A 51 -3.35 15.75 -11.14
C PRO A 51 -3.76 14.58 -10.21
N ARG A 52 -2.93 14.24 -9.23
CA ARG A 52 -3.14 13.10 -8.31
C ARG A 52 -3.10 13.58 -6.85
N ASP A 53 -3.70 14.72 -6.61
CA ASP A 53 -3.77 15.41 -5.32
C ASP A 53 -4.75 14.75 -4.34
N MET A 54 -4.77 15.26 -3.11
CA MET A 54 -5.69 14.82 -2.06
C MET A 54 -7.03 15.51 -2.17
N THR A 55 -8.06 14.91 -1.58
CA THR A 55 -9.43 15.42 -1.55
C THR A 55 -9.98 15.20 -0.15
N PHE A 56 -10.65 16.22 0.41
CA PHE A 56 -11.38 16.13 1.66
C PHE A 56 -12.86 16.46 1.39
N GLY A 57 -13.74 15.51 1.67
CA GLY A 57 -15.12 15.56 1.16
C GLY A 57 -15.12 15.62 -0.38
N ASN A 58 -15.54 16.75 -0.94
CA ASN A 58 -15.51 17.00 -2.38
C ASN A 58 -14.56 18.15 -2.79
N GLU A 59 -13.71 18.60 -1.88
CA GLU A 59 -12.76 19.69 -2.11
C GLU A 59 -11.35 19.16 -2.31
N GLN A 60 -10.67 19.63 -3.36
CA GLN A 60 -9.28 19.30 -3.62
C GLN A 60 -8.36 20.01 -2.63
N LEU A 61 -7.34 19.29 -2.17
CA LEU A 61 -6.31 19.79 -1.28
C LEU A 61 -4.98 19.82 -2.02
N ALA A 62 -4.61 21.01 -2.50
CA ALA A 62 -3.38 21.21 -3.26
C ALA A 62 -2.10 21.05 -2.42
N ASP A 63 -2.18 21.33 -1.12
CA ASP A 63 -1.04 21.25 -0.18
C ASP A 63 -1.51 20.68 1.17
N PRO A 64 -1.65 19.34 1.28
CA PRO A 64 -2.10 18.72 2.51
C PRO A 64 -1.01 18.83 3.59
N LYS A 65 -1.42 19.23 4.80
CA LYS A 65 -0.53 19.34 5.96
C LYS A 65 -0.32 17.99 6.61
N SER A 66 0.89 17.76 7.12
CA SER A 66 1.20 16.56 7.89
C SER A 66 0.28 16.45 9.10
N THR A 67 -0.13 15.23 9.40
CA THR A 67 -0.92 14.88 10.60
C THR A 67 -0.02 14.39 11.75
N THR A 68 1.30 14.40 11.53
CA THR A 68 2.33 14.02 12.50
C THR A 68 3.39 15.11 12.59
N ASP A 69 4.40 14.92 13.44
CA ASP A 69 5.56 15.81 13.53
C ASP A 69 6.57 15.59 12.38
N GLU A 70 6.33 14.59 11.52
CA GLU A 70 7.15 14.27 10.34
C GLU A 70 6.62 14.97 9.08
N ALA A 71 7.35 14.85 7.97
CA ALA A 71 6.85 15.26 6.66
C ALA A 71 5.52 14.58 6.32
N PHE A 72 4.66 15.26 5.55
CA PHE A 72 3.39 14.68 5.11
C PHE A 72 3.64 13.33 4.42
N TYR A 73 2.90 12.30 4.80
CA TYR A 73 2.96 10.99 4.17
C TYR A 73 1.56 10.39 4.07
N THR A 74 1.11 10.06 2.86
CA THR A 74 -0.28 9.63 2.62
C THR A 74 -0.73 8.44 3.48
N THR A 75 0.16 7.49 3.78
CA THR A 75 -0.18 6.32 4.60
C THR A 75 -0.52 6.72 6.04
N ASP A 76 0.21 7.68 6.61
CA ASP A 76 -0.05 8.20 7.94
C ASP A 76 -1.34 9.02 7.93
N ALA A 77 -1.47 9.93 6.96
CA ALA A 77 -2.64 10.79 6.82
C ALA A 77 -3.94 9.98 6.66
N PHE A 78 -3.96 8.91 5.87
CA PHE A 78 -5.17 8.09 5.71
C PHE A 78 -5.63 7.47 7.03
N THR A 79 -4.71 6.96 7.83
CA THR A 79 -5.03 6.36 9.13
C THR A 79 -5.48 7.42 10.12
N ASP A 80 -4.84 8.58 10.11
CA ASP A 80 -5.16 9.68 11.02
C ASP A 80 -6.55 10.26 10.74
N TYR A 81 -6.91 10.42 9.46
CA TYR A 81 -8.26 10.81 9.08
C TYR A 81 -9.29 9.71 9.38
N ALA A 82 -8.94 8.43 9.21
CA ALA A 82 -9.83 7.34 9.59
C ALA A 82 -10.14 7.34 11.09
N ILE A 83 -9.13 7.48 11.94
CA ILE A 83 -9.28 7.60 13.40
C ILE A 83 -10.09 8.84 13.74
N ARG A 84 -9.74 10.00 13.17
CA ARG A 84 -10.49 11.25 13.36
C ARG A 84 -11.97 11.08 13.01
N PHE A 85 -12.29 10.41 11.92
CA PHE A 85 -13.68 10.19 11.53
C PHE A 85 -14.43 9.31 12.53
N LEU A 86 -13.80 8.26 13.07
CA LEU A 86 -14.36 7.43 14.14
C LEU A 86 -14.58 8.24 15.42
N GLU A 87 -13.62 9.07 15.82
CA GLU A 87 -13.71 9.94 17.00
C GLU A 87 -14.85 10.96 16.88
N GLU A 88 -14.98 11.60 15.72
CA GLU A 88 -16.07 12.54 15.44
C GLU A 88 -17.44 11.84 15.51
N GLU A 89 -17.57 10.59 15.03
CA GLU A 89 -18.81 9.83 15.15
C GLU A 89 -19.12 9.44 16.61
N GLN A 90 -18.11 9.06 17.39
CA GLN A 90 -18.26 8.79 18.82
C GLN A 90 -18.68 10.05 19.59
N ALA A 91 -18.06 11.19 19.30
CA ALA A 91 -18.35 12.48 19.92
C ALA A 91 -19.76 12.98 19.60
N ALA A 92 -20.28 12.68 18.41
CA ALA A 92 -21.65 13.01 18.01
C ALA A 92 -22.73 12.21 18.77
N LYS A 93 -22.37 11.17 19.54
CA LYS A 93 -23.26 10.36 20.38
C LYS A 93 -24.47 9.78 19.63
N LYS A 94 -24.34 9.54 18.32
CA LYS A 94 -25.40 8.95 17.47
C LYS A 94 -25.73 7.49 17.79
N LYS A 95 -24.91 6.81 18.62
CA LYS A 95 -25.07 5.40 19.06
C LYS A 95 -25.32 4.40 17.92
N ARG A 96 -24.61 4.59 16.80
CA ARG A 96 -24.75 3.77 15.60
C ARG A 96 -23.41 3.11 15.21
N PRO A 97 -23.39 1.95 14.53
CA PRO A 97 -22.16 1.29 14.10
C PRO A 97 -21.43 2.08 12.99
N ALA A 98 -20.15 1.80 12.79
CA ALA A 98 -19.35 2.40 11.73
C ALA A 98 -18.89 1.35 10.71
N PHE A 99 -18.94 1.73 9.44
CA PHE A 99 -18.26 1.06 8.34
C PHE A 99 -17.10 1.97 7.91
N LEU A 100 -15.87 1.55 8.21
CA LEU A 100 -14.66 2.27 7.81
C LEU A 100 -13.99 1.53 6.65
N TYR A 101 -13.85 2.22 5.51
CA TYR A 101 -13.03 1.75 4.39
C TYR A 101 -11.70 2.51 4.35
N LEU A 102 -10.64 1.84 4.80
CA LEU A 102 -9.27 2.36 4.83
C LEU A 102 -8.45 1.75 3.70
N ALA A 103 -8.33 2.48 2.59
CA ALA A 103 -7.76 1.99 1.34
C ALA A 103 -6.40 2.62 1.04
N TYR A 104 -5.31 2.04 1.55
CA TYR A 104 -3.98 2.60 1.31
C TYR A 104 -3.59 2.63 -0.17
N THR A 105 -2.75 3.62 -0.53
CA THR A 105 -2.03 3.65 -1.81
C THR A 105 -0.73 2.84 -1.74
N ALA A 106 -0.14 2.68 -0.56
CA ALA A 106 1.04 1.86 -0.35
C ALA A 106 0.71 0.37 -0.55
N PRO A 107 1.64 -0.45 -1.10
CA PRO A 107 2.99 -0.11 -1.54
C PRO A 107 3.08 0.13 -3.06
N HIS A 108 2.06 0.73 -3.69
CA HIS A 108 2.09 1.06 -5.12
C HIS A 108 3.21 2.06 -5.44
N TRP A 109 3.65 2.12 -6.71
CA TRP A 109 4.57 3.18 -7.14
C TRP A 109 3.91 4.57 -7.05
N PRO A 110 4.69 5.66 -6.90
CA PRO A 110 6.15 5.71 -6.76
C PRO A 110 6.66 5.12 -5.42
N LEU A 111 7.79 4.40 -5.45
CA LEU A 111 8.39 3.85 -4.24
C LEU A 111 9.08 4.93 -3.42
N GLN A 112 8.46 5.31 -2.31
CA GLN A 112 8.85 6.44 -1.45
C GLN A 112 8.59 6.05 0.00
N ALA A 113 9.58 6.19 0.86
CA ALA A 113 9.47 5.90 2.28
C ALA A 113 10.41 6.79 3.10
N PHE A 114 10.16 6.86 4.40
CA PHE A 114 11.06 7.49 5.35
C PHE A 114 12.36 6.68 5.46
N GLU A 115 13.52 7.36 5.48
CA GLU A 115 14.82 6.68 5.46
C GLU A 115 15.06 5.81 6.69
N ASP A 116 14.50 6.17 7.85
CA ASP A 116 14.59 5.36 9.07
C ASP A 116 13.88 4.01 8.91
N ASP A 117 12.78 3.95 8.16
CA ASP A 117 12.15 2.67 7.82
C ASP A 117 12.98 1.91 6.79
N VAL A 118 13.50 2.59 5.76
CA VAL A 118 14.34 1.98 4.72
C VAL A 118 15.57 1.32 5.35
N ALA A 119 16.19 1.98 6.33
CA ALA A 119 17.37 1.51 7.04
C ALA A 119 17.16 0.15 7.72
N LYS A 120 15.95 -0.14 8.23
CA LYS A 120 15.59 -1.45 8.82
C LYS A 120 15.73 -2.59 7.81
N TYR A 121 15.68 -2.32 6.51
CA TYR A 121 15.64 -3.33 5.45
C TYR A 121 16.84 -3.34 4.51
N ARG A 122 17.74 -2.35 4.58
CA ARG A 122 18.95 -2.32 3.74
C ARG A 122 19.78 -3.59 3.94
N GLY A 123 20.28 -4.18 2.85
CA GLY A 123 21.10 -5.37 2.85
C GLY A 123 20.34 -6.71 2.94
N LYS A 124 19.08 -6.71 3.39
CA LYS A 124 18.30 -7.95 3.59
C LYS A 124 17.93 -8.65 2.28
N TYR A 125 17.90 -7.92 1.17
CA TYR A 125 17.49 -8.43 -0.14
C TYR A 125 18.67 -8.70 -1.07
N LYS A 126 19.91 -8.53 -0.62
CA LYS A 126 21.14 -8.91 -1.36
C LYS A 126 21.24 -10.42 -1.64
N ILE A 127 20.39 -11.22 -1.01
CA ILE A 127 20.25 -12.66 -1.29
C ILE A 127 19.67 -12.94 -2.69
N GLY A 128 19.00 -11.97 -3.31
CA GLY A 128 18.41 -12.08 -4.64
C GLY A 128 17.02 -12.73 -4.69
N TRP A 129 16.30 -12.49 -5.79
CA TRP A 129 14.92 -12.92 -5.96
C TRP A 129 14.75 -14.43 -5.90
N ASP A 130 15.64 -15.22 -6.51
CA ASP A 130 15.46 -16.68 -6.55
C ASP A 130 15.58 -17.32 -5.17
N LYS A 131 16.59 -16.94 -4.38
CA LYS A 131 16.74 -17.39 -2.99
C LYS A 131 15.61 -16.88 -2.11
N LEU A 132 15.17 -15.63 -2.30
CA LEU A 132 14.03 -15.09 -1.56
C LEU A 132 12.73 -15.87 -1.83
N ARG A 133 12.47 -16.24 -3.09
CA ARG A 133 11.30 -17.08 -3.47
C ARG A 133 11.35 -18.43 -2.78
N GLN A 134 12.51 -19.08 -2.77
CA GLN A 134 12.69 -20.35 -2.04
C GLN A 134 12.46 -20.18 -0.53
N GLN A 135 12.96 -19.11 0.09
CA GLN A 135 12.73 -18.83 1.51
C GLN A 135 11.25 -18.57 1.82
N ARG A 136 10.55 -17.82 0.96
CA ARG A 136 9.11 -17.55 1.12
C ARG A 136 8.28 -18.83 1.00
N LEU A 137 8.51 -19.66 -0.02
CA LEU A 137 7.82 -20.94 -0.15
C LEU A 137 8.02 -21.81 1.10
N LYS A 138 9.27 -21.98 1.56
CA LYS A 138 9.57 -22.74 2.77
C LYS A 138 8.83 -22.19 3.99
N ARG A 139 8.76 -20.87 4.15
CA ARG A 139 8.04 -20.24 5.27
C ARG A 139 6.52 -20.42 5.15
N GLN A 140 5.94 -20.28 3.96
CA GLN A 140 4.51 -20.48 3.73
C GLN A 140 4.07 -21.93 3.99
N ILE A 141 4.90 -22.90 3.61
CA ILE A 141 4.69 -24.32 3.95
C ILE A 141 4.81 -24.52 5.47
N ALA A 142 5.88 -24.01 6.09
CA ALA A 142 6.11 -24.18 7.53
C ALA A 142 5.03 -23.52 8.40
N SER A 143 4.38 -22.45 7.92
CA SER A 143 3.25 -21.81 8.61
C SER A 143 1.89 -22.46 8.32
N GLY A 144 1.83 -23.48 7.45
CA GLY A 144 0.58 -24.12 7.03
C GLY A 144 -0.29 -23.24 6.12
N LEU A 145 0.26 -22.19 5.52
CA LEU A 145 -0.50 -21.30 4.62
C LEU A 145 -0.81 -21.98 3.29
N ILE A 146 0.10 -22.83 2.82
CA ILE A 146 -0.02 -23.59 1.56
C ILE A 146 0.47 -25.02 1.76
N SER A 147 0.10 -25.92 0.84
CA SER A 147 0.49 -27.32 0.89
C SER A 147 1.97 -27.54 0.54
N ALA A 148 2.58 -28.57 1.13
CA ALA A 148 4.00 -28.88 0.95
C ALA A 148 4.35 -29.42 -0.45
N ASP A 149 3.36 -29.87 -1.22
CA ASP A 149 3.50 -30.37 -2.59
C ASP A 149 3.44 -29.25 -3.65
N TRP A 150 3.14 -28.00 -3.24
CA TRP A 150 3.05 -26.88 -4.17
C TRP A 150 4.45 -26.47 -4.68
N PRO A 151 4.69 -26.49 -6.00
CA PRO A 151 5.97 -26.07 -6.55
C PRO A 151 6.09 -24.55 -6.61
N LEU A 152 7.33 -24.06 -6.69
CA LEU A 152 7.55 -22.69 -7.16
C LEU A 152 7.11 -22.57 -8.62
N SER A 153 6.37 -21.50 -8.95
CA SER A 153 6.19 -21.11 -10.34
C SER A 153 7.54 -20.84 -11.03
N PRO A 154 7.65 -21.01 -12.35
CA PRO A 154 8.85 -20.59 -13.07
C PRO A 154 9.04 -19.08 -12.92
N ARG A 155 10.30 -18.64 -12.94
CA ARG A 155 10.63 -17.21 -13.05
C ARG A 155 10.04 -16.67 -14.36
N THR A 156 9.53 -15.43 -14.34
CA THR A 156 9.03 -14.80 -15.58
C THR A 156 10.15 -14.79 -16.63
N PRO A 157 9.89 -15.22 -17.89
CA PRO A 157 10.89 -15.21 -18.95
C PRO A 157 11.53 -13.84 -19.11
N GLY A 158 12.84 -13.81 -19.30
CA GLY A 158 13.61 -12.58 -19.45
C GLY A 158 14.27 -12.08 -18.16
N ILE A 159 13.66 -12.28 -16.97
CA ILE A 159 14.31 -11.88 -15.70
C ILE A 159 15.71 -12.52 -15.62
N PRO A 160 16.78 -11.72 -15.43
CA PRO A 160 18.15 -12.23 -15.39
C PRO A 160 18.36 -13.11 -14.16
N ASP A 161 19.48 -13.82 -14.11
CA ASP A 161 19.93 -14.42 -12.86
C ASP A 161 20.43 -13.32 -11.93
N TRP A 162 20.18 -13.45 -10.63
CA TRP A 162 20.66 -12.46 -9.66
C TRP A 162 22.19 -12.31 -9.72
N ASP A 163 22.88 -13.44 -9.84
CA ASP A 163 24.34 -13.51 -9.84
C ASP A 163 24.96 -13.03 -11.16
N SER A 164 24.16 -12.80 -12.22
CA SER A 164 24.65 -12.19 -13.47
C SER A 164 24.64 -10.66 -13.42
N LEU A 165 24.04 -10.05 -12.38
CA LEU A 165 24.05 -8.61 -12.19
C LEU A 165 25.40 -8.13 -11.64
N SER A 166 25.80 -6.91 -11.99
CA SER A 166 26.92 -6.26 -11.30
C SER A 166 26.58 -5.97 -9.84
N GLU A 167 27.59 -5.89 -8.97
CA GLU A 167 27.39 -5.56 -7.55
C GLU A 167 26.61 -4.26 -7.34
N LYS A 168 26.91 -3.22 -8.14
CA LYS A 168 26.17 -1.96 -8.13
C LYS A 168 24.69 -2.17 -8.44
N LYS A 169 24.37 -3.04 -9.41
CA LYS A 169 22.98 -3.32 -9.76
C LYS A 169 22.29 -4.18 -8.69
N GLN A 170 22.98 -5.15 -8.09
CA GLN A 170 22.45 -5.90 -6.95
C GLN A 170 22.15 -4.99 -5.75
N ASP A 171 23.03 -4.03 -5.45
CA ASP A 171 22.82 -3.05 -4.39
C ASP A 171 21.63 -2.11 -4.67
N GLU A 172 21.47 -1.66 -5.92
CA GLU A 172 20.30 -0.88 -6.36
C GLU A 172 19.00 -1.69 -6.21
N MET A 173 19.01 -2.96 -6.61
CA MET A 173 17.83 -3.84 -6.49
C MET A 173 17.49 -4.13 -5.03
N ASP A 174 18.49 -4.32 -4.17
CA ASP A 174 18.31 -4.40 -2.72
C ASP A 174 17.67 -3.11 -2.18
N LEU A 175 18.13 -1.93 -2.62
CA LEU A 175 17.56 -0.64 -2.20
C LEU A 175 16.11 -0.47 -2.61
N LYS A 176 15.76 -0.82 -3.86
CA LYS A 176 14.37 -0.80 -4.35
C LYS A 176 13.46 -1.65 -3.46
N MET A 177 13.90 -2.85 -3.11
CA MET A 177 13.13 -3.76 -2.27
C MET A 177 13.10 -3.31 -0.80
N SER A 178 14.16 -2.68 -0.29
CA SER A 178 14.16 -2.06 1.04
C SER A 178 13.15 -0.92 1.14
N VAL A 179 13.04 -0.05 0.12
CA VAL A 179 12.03 1.01 0.08
C VAL A 179 10.62 0.43 0.01
N TYR A 180 10.40 -0.58 -0.85
CA TYR A 180 9.12 -1.27 -0.92
C TYR A 180 8.71 -1.90 0.43
N ALA A 181 9.64 -2.57 1.10
CA ALA A 181 9.40 -3.17 2.41
C ALA A 181 9.11 -2.12 3.50
N ALA A 182 9.82 -0.98 3.47
CA ALA A 182 9.57 0.15 4.34
C ALA A 182 8.15 0.73 4.17
N MET A 183 7.63 0.80 2.93
CA MET A 183 6.26 1.23 2.68
C MET A 183 5.23 0.27 3.29
N ILE A 184 5.47 -1.05 3.21
CA ILE A 184 4.61 -2.06 3.84
C ILE A 184 4.70 -1.98 5.37
N ASP A 185 5.91 -1.82 5.92
CA ASP A 185 6.13 -1.62 7.35
C ASP A 185 5.34 -0.40 7.85
N ARG A 186 5.36 0.71 7.09
CA ARG A 186 4.59 1.90 7.46
C ARG A 186 3.08 1.66 7.43
N VAL A 187 2.56 0.83 6.52
CA VAL A 187 1.15 0.38 6.55
C VAL A 187 0.87 -0.42 7.82
N ASP A 188 1.73 -1.37 8.19
CA ASP A 188 1.58 -2.20 9.39
C ASP A 188 1.59 -1.35 10.68
N GLN A 189 2.52 -0.41 10.80
CA GLN A 189 2.57 0.55 11.91
C GLN A 189 1.26 1.34 12.06
N ASN A 190 0.68 1.76 10.93
CA ASN A 190 -0.57 2.50 10.90
C ASN A 190 -1.80 1.63 11.22
N ILE A 191 -1.82 0.37 10.76
CA ILE A 191 -2.83 -0.61 11.21
C ILE A 191 -2.72 -0.81 12.73
N GLY A 192 -1.49 -0.89 13.25
CA GLY A 192 -1.23 -0.92 14.69
C GLY A 192 -1.84 0.29 15.43
N LYS A 193 -1.67 1.50 14.88
CA LYS A 193 -2.28 2.73 15.41
C LYS A 193 -3.81 2.66 15.44
N LEU A 194 -4.44 2.21 14.35
CA LEU A 194 -5.90 2.04 14.30
C LEU A 194 -6.39 0.99 15.30
N VAL A 195 -5.73 -0.16 15.38
CA VAL A 195 -6.07 -1.23 16.34
C VAL A 195 -5.91 -0.76 17.78
N ALA A 196 -4.87 0.02 18.08
CA ALA A 196 -4.69 0.63 19.40
C ALA A 196 -5.87 1.55 19.75
N HIS A 197 -6.25 2.44 18.84
CA HIS A 197 -7.41 3.31 19.01
C HIS A 197 -8.73 2.54 19.24
N LEU A 198 -8.97 1.47 18.47
CA LEU A 198 -10.16 0.62 18.65
C LEU A 198 -10.18 -0.08 20.03
N LYS A 199 -9.02 -0.48 20.55
CA LYS A 199 -8.89 -1.07 21.89
C LYS A 199 -9.11 -0.04 22.99
N GLU A 200 -8.51 1.14 22.86
CA GLU A 200 -8.68 2.26 23.80
C GLU A 200 -10.14 2.71 23.88
N SER A 201 -10.83 2.78 22.74
CA SER A 201 -12.25 3.09 22.66
C SER A 201 -13.18 1.91 23.01
N LYS A 202 -12.62 0.74 23.33
CA LYS A 202 -13.35 -0.50 23.69
C LYS A 202 -14.32 -0.97 22.60
N THR A 203 -13.99 -0.71 21.33
CA THR A 203 -14.78 -1.14 20.16
C THR A 203 -14.14 -2.30 19.41
N PHE A 204 -12.86 -2.62 19.68
CA PHE A 204 -12.09 -3.65 18.97
C PHE A 204 -12.78 -5.02 18.93
N ASP A 205 -13.25 -5.55 20.06
CA ASP A 205 -13.86 -6.89 20.13
C ASP A 205 -15.20 -6.98 19.38
N ASN A 206 -15.83 -5.84 19.08
CA ASN A 206 -17.05 -5.73 18.28
C ASN A 206 -16.76 -5.16 16.88
N THR A 207 -15.52 -5.23 16.41
CA THR A 207 -15.11 -4.77 15.09
C THR A 207 -14.65 -5.96 14.25
N LEU A 208 -15.31 -6.17 13.12
CA LEU A 208 -14.85 -7.13 12.12
C LEU A 208 -13.84 -6.46 11.18
N ILE A 209 -12.60 -6.94 11.19
CA ILE A 209 -11.51 -6.38 10.38
C ILE A 209 -11.23 -7.32 9.20
N PHE A 210 -11.30 -6.77 7.99
CA PHE A 210 -10.81 -7.42 6.78
C PHE A 210 -9.56 -6.69 6.31
N PHE A 211 -8.50 -7.45 6.02
CA PHE A 211 -7.28 -6.93 5.42
C PHE A 211 -7.01 -7.69 4.12
N LEU A 212 -6.90 -6.97 3.01
CA LEU A 212 -6.80 -7.52 1.66
C LEU A 212 -5.82 -6.67 0.84
N ALA A 213 -5.13 -7.30 -0.11
CA ALA A 213 -4.50 -6.60 -1.22
C ALA A 213 -5.53 -6.44 -2.36
N ASP A 214 -5.35 -5.42 -3.22
CA ASP A 214 -6.26 -5.17 -4.35
C ASP A 214 -5.86 -5.93 -5.63
N ASN A 215 -4.66 -6.52 -5.65
CA ASN A 215 -4.09 -7.38 -6.69
C ASN A 215 -2.68 -7.85 -6.24
N GLY A 216 -2.06 -8.76 -6.99
CA GLY A 216 -0.68 -9.16 -6.78
C GLY A 216 0.36 -8.06 -7.04
N GLY A 217 1.63 -8.35 -6.75
CA GLY A 217 2.75 -7.39 -6.82
C GLY A 217 2.85 -6.62 -8.15
N CYS A 218 3.21 -5.33 -8.10
CA CYS A 218 3.13 -4.42 -9.25
C CYS A 218 4.38 -4.44 -10.14
N GLN A 219 4.35 -5.21 -11.22
CA GLN A 219 5.48 -5.41 -12.14
C GLN A 219 6.01 -4.18 -12.89
N GLU A 220 5.21 -3.12 -12.97
CA GLU A 220 5.43 -2.01 -13.90
C GLU A 220 6.83 -1.36 -13.78
N GLY A 221 7.31 -0.80 -14.89
CA GLY A 221 8.63 -0.17 -14.98
C GLY A 221 9.74 -1.08 -15.52
N GLY A 222 9.37 -2.20 -16.16
CA GLY A 222 10.28 -3.13 -16.82
C GLY A 222 10.93 -4.12 -15.86
N MET A 223 11.76 -5.01 -16.40
CA MET A 223 12.28 -6.17 -15.66
C MET A 223 12.92 -5.85 -14.31
N LEU A 224 13.67 -4.75 -14.22
CA LEU A 224 14.38 -4.32 -13.01
C LEU A 224 13.83 -3.01 -12.42
N GLY A 225 12.68 -2.55 -12.91
CA GLY A 225 12.05 -1.30 -12.50
C GLY A 225 12.78 -0.07 -13.03
N ARG A 226 12.26 1.11 -12.70
CA ARG A 226 12.78 2.40 -13.16
C ARG A 226 12.94 3.40 -12.02
N GLY A 227 13.69 4.47 -12.27
CA GLY A 227 13.94 5.57 -11.33
C GLY A 227 15.29 5.49 -10.64
N ASN A 228 15.77 6.64 -10.15
CA ASN A 228 17.00 6.74 -9.37
C ASN A 228 16.66 6.66 -7.87
N PHE A 229 17.25 5.67 -7.17
CA PHE A 229 16.94 5.41 -5.77
C PHE A 229 17.99 5.91 -4.79
N TYR A 230 19.21 6.20 -5.26
CA TYR A 230 20.32 6.60 -4.40
C TYR A 230 20.21 8.04 -3.92
N ASP A 231 19.59 8.90 -4.72
CA ASP A 231 19.28 10.28 -4.37
C ASP A 231 17.91 10.31 -3.68
N VAL A 232 17.92 10.35 -2.34
CA VAL A 232 16.71 10.28 -1.50
C VAL A 232 15.74 11.41 -1.83
N GLU A 233 16.25 12.63 -1.99
CA GLU A 233 15.43 13.81 -2.29
C GLU A 233 14.75 13.63 -3.65
N LYS A 234 15.51 13.27 -4.70
CA LYS A 234 14.92 13.03 -6.02
C LYS A 234 13.95 11.85 -5.99
N ARG A 235 14.30 10.73 -5.35
CA ARG A 235 13.43 9.54 -5.23
C ARG A 235 12.08 9.89 -4.60
N ASN A 236 12.08 10.69 -3.54
CA ASN A 236 10.86 11.12 -2.86
C ASN A 236 10.11 12.23 -3.61
N GLN A 237 10.71 12.81 -4.66
CA GLN A 237 10.05 13.69 -5.61
C GLN A 237 9.56 12.99 -6.89
N GLU A 238 9.97 11.75 -7.15
CA GLU A 238 9.59 11.03 -8.36
C GLU A 238 8.09 10.68 -8.39
N HIS A 239 7.59 10.37 -9.59
CA HIS A 239 6.18 10.03 -9.81
C HIS A 239 5.98 8.64 -10.40
N SER A 240 7.06 7.91 -10.69
CA SER A 240 6.98 6.67 -11.45
C SER A 240 8.03 5.61 -11.11
N ASN A 241 8.89 5.85 -10.10
CA ASN A 241 9.92 4.90 -9.71
C ASN A 241 9.31 3.60 -9.15
N SER A 242 9.88 2.45 -9.52
CA SER A 242 9.30 1.14 -9.25
C SER A 242 10.36 0.05 -9.09
N TYR A 243 9.95 -1.11 -8.56
CA TYR A 243 10.85 -2.24 -8.30
C TYR A 243 10.98 -3.26 -9.46
N GLY A 244 10.13 -3.16 -10.49
CA GLY A 244 10.08 -4.04 -11.65
C GLY A 244 9.56 -5.47 -11.47
N GLU A 245 9.54 -6.17 -12.59
CA GLU A 245 9.03 -7.53 -12.73
C GLU A 245 9.77 -8.56 -11.87
N ALA A 246 11.09 -8.40 -11.67
CA ALA A 246 11.90 -9.31 -10.88
C ALA A 246 11.43 -9.38 -9.42
N TRP A 247 11.19 -8.22 -8.81
CA TRP A 247 10.66 -8.14 -7.45
C TRP A 247 9.17 -8.43 -7.37
N ALA A 248 8.39 -8.12 -8.41
CA ALA A 248 6.98 -8.55 -8.49
C ALA A 248 6.84 -10.07 -8.54
N ASN A 249 7.65 -10.77 -9.36
CA ASN A 249 7.69 -12.23 -9.43
C ASN A 249 8.08 -12.84 -8.07
N ALA A 250 9.03 -12.22 -7.36
CA ALA A 250 9.39 -12.66 -6.02
C ALA A 250 8.28 -12.42 -4.99
N SER A 251 7.54 -11.31 -5.11
CA SER A 251 6.47 -10.92 -4.19
C SER A 251 5.26 -11.85 -4.26
N ASN A 252 4.94 -12.38 -5.45
CA ASN A 252 3.82 -13.29 -5.64
C ASN A 252 4.17 -14.77 -5.44
N THR A 253 5.19 -15.09 -4.65
CA THR A 253 5.54 -16.49 -4.35
C THR A 253 4.37 -17.21 -3.65
N PRO A 254 3.99 -18.43 -4.07
CA PRO A 254 4.60 -19.28 -5.11
C PRO A 254 3.94 -19.13 -6.49
N PHE A 255 2.96 -18.25 -6.61
CA PHE A 255 2.09 -18.12 -7.77
C PHE A 255 2.80 -17.57 -9.01
N ARG A 256 2.14 -17.79 -10.15
CA ARG A 256 2.63 -17.37 -11.46
C ARG A 256 2.15 -15.94 -11.76
N LEU A 257 3.09 -15.11 -12.21
CA LEU A 257 2.89 -13.71 -12.63
C LEU A 257 2.47 -12.78 -11.48
N TYR A 258 1.80 -11.68 -11.83
CA TYR A 258 1.66 -10.46 -11.02
C TYR A 258 0.47 -9.64 -11.52
N LYS A 259 0.24 -8.45 -10.95
CA LYS A 259 -0.76 -7.45 -11.40
C LYS A 259 -0.89 -7.40 -12.93
N HIS A 260 -2.13 -7.28 -13.41
CA HIS A 260 -2.60 -7.30 -14.81
C HIS A 260 -2.79 -8.67 -15.45
N PHE A 261 -2.40 -9.76 -14.80
CA PHE A 261 -2.55 -11.12 -15.35
C PHE A 261 -3.66 -11.89 -14.64
N VAL A 262 -4.39 -12.73 -15.39
CA VAL A 262 -5.47 -13.58 -14.85
C VAL A 262 -4.97 -14.87 -14.16
N HIS A 263 -3.69 -14.92 -13.82
CA HIS A 263 -3.11 -16.05 -13.08
C HIS A 263 -3.22 -15.74 -11.58
N GLU A 264 -3.07 -16.76 -10.72
CA GLU A 264 -3.14 -16.60 -9.26
C GLU A 264 -2.19 -15.53 -8.69
N GLY A 265 -1.07 -15.24 -9.36
CA GLY A 265 -0.17 -14.18 -8.92
C GLY A 265 -0.65 -12.77 -9.25
N GLY A 266 -1.68 -12.62 -10.10
CA GLY A 266 -2.25 -11.32 -10.47
C GLY A 266 -3.60 -11.00 -9.83
N ALA A 267 -4.20 -11.98 -9.15
CA ALA A 267 -5.35 -11.78 -8.27
C ALA A 267 -4.95 -11.02 -6.99
#